data_AF-A0A382JVV8-F1
#
_entry.id   AF-A0A382JVV8-F1
#
_cell.length_a   1.000
_cell.length_b   1.000
_cell.length_c   1.000
_cell.angle_alpha   90.00
_cell.angle_beta   90.00
_cell.angle_gamma   90.00
#
_symmetry.space_group_name_H-M   'P 1'
#
loop_
_entity.id
_entity.type
_entity.pdbx_description
1 polymer ?
#
loop_
_entity_poly.entity_id
_entity_poly.type
_entity_poly.pdbx_seq_one_letter_code
_entity_poly.pdbx_strand_id
1 'polypeptide(L)'
;SKMFGKSTIVVTIEAIRQPDGTYEAFTDNGRNRTGRDVGSWAIEIEQLGAGEILLTSVDKEGTGEGLDKELIRKVSSVINIPLVVHGGTGQPEHVFGVEKESKISGVAIASLLHYHFIKTNRHVDGFEAEGNIEFLKSNRLFSKINPMSLPDLKNALSAAKINCRID
;
A
#
# COMPACT_ATOMS: atom_id res chain seq x y z
N SER A 1 17.72 14.89 4.81
CA SER A 1 16.91 16.07 4.48
C SER A 1 17.73 17.34 4.32
N LYS A 2 18.70 17.63 5.21
CA LYS A 2 19.54 18.84 5.15
C LYS A 2 20.30 19.06 3.83
N MET A 3 20.68 17.98 3.13
CA MET A 3 21.44 18.06 1.88
C MET A 3 20.57 18.07 0.61
N PHE A 4 19.45 17.34 0.62
CA PHE A 4 18.64 17.06 -0.58
C PHE A 4 17.19 17.56 -0.50
N GLY A 5 16.83 18.27 0.58
CA GLY A 5 15.44 18.62 0.89
C GLY A 5 14.67 17.48 1.56
N LYS A 6 13.49 17.80 2.11
CA LYS A 6 12.60 16.80 2.70
C LYS A 6 11.84 16.01 1.64
N SER A 7 11.41 16.69 0.57
CA SER A 7 10.59 16.12 -0.52
C SER A 7 11.25 14.96 -1.29
N THR A 8 12.55 14.72 -1.09
CA THR A 8 13.30 13.62 -1.72
C THR A 8 13.39 12.37 -0.83
N ILE A 9 12.75 12.38 0.35
CA ILE A 9 12.84 11.33 1.35
C ILE A 9 11.45 10.78 1.65
N VAL A 10 11.22 9.55 1.23
CA VAL A 10 10.06 8.75 1.59
C VAL A 10 10.49 7.74 2.65
N VAL A 11 9.73 7.62 3.74
CA VAL A 11 9.96 6.59 4.77
C VAL A 11 8.78 5.63 4.79
N THR A 12 9.08 4.34 4.72
CA THR A 12 8.06 3.29 4.85
C THR A 12 7.85 2.95 6.32
N ILE A 13 6.60 2.88 6.76
CA ILE A 13 6.21 2.32 8.06
C ILE A 13 5.39 1.06 7.79
N GLU A 14 5.91 -0.08 8.25
CA GLU A 14 5.17 -1.34 8.32
C GLU A 14 4.45 -1.38 9.67
N ALA A 15 3.14 -1.61 9.69
CA ALA A 15 2.34 -1.60 10.90
C ALA A 15 1.58 -2.92 11.08
N ILE A 16 1.59 -3.45 12.30
CA ILE A 16 0.80 -4.62 12.70
C ILE A 16 -0.06 -4.24 13.91
N ARG A 17 -1.34 -4.59 13.84
CA ARG A 17 -2.31 -4.42 14.92
C ARG A 17 -2.01 -5.39 16.05
N GLN A 18 -1.85 -4.86 17.25
CA GLN A 18 -1.58 -5.62 18.46
C GLN A 18 -2.89 -6.15 19.07
N PRO A 19 -2.83 -7.18 19.95
CA PRO A 19 -4.03 -7.75 20.58
C PRO A 19 -4.84 -6.76 21.41
N ASP A 20 -4.21 -5.71 21.94
CA ASP A 20 -4.87 -4.64 22.69
C ASP A 20 -5.53 -3.57 21.79
N GLY A 21 -5.45 -3.75 20.47
CA GLY A 21 -5.99 -2.83 19.47
C GLY A 21 -5.06 -1.67 19.10
N THR A 22 -3.88 -1.56 19.70
CA THR A 22 -2.87 -0.57 19.28
C THR A 22 -2.17 -1.01 17.99
N TYR A 23 -1.38 -0.12 17.39
CA TYR A 23 -0.57 -0.45 16.21
C TYR A 23 0.90 -0.21 16.53
N GLU A 24 1.72 -1.21 16.27
CA GLU A 24 3.18 -1.15 16.45
C GLU A 24 3.88 -1.13 15.09
N ALA A 25 4.96 -0.37 14.99
CA ALA A 25 5.81 -0.32 13.82
C ALA A 25 6.73 -1.55 13.77
N PHE A 26 6.93 -2.09 12.57
CA PHE A 26 7.78 -3.24 12.31
C PHE A 26 8.84 -2.90 11.26
N THR A 27 9.81 -3.79 11.14
CA THR A 27 10.81 -3.80 10.09
C THR A 27 10.95 -5.21 9.52
N ASP A 28 11.70 -5.31 8.42
CA ASP A 28 12.00 -6.59 7.77
C ASP A 28 10.73 -7.30 7.25
N ASN A 29 9.81 -6.56 6.63
CA ASN A 29 8.52 -7.06 6.13
C ASN A 29 7.65 -7.66 7.25
N GLY A 30 7.50 -6.93 8.37
CA GLY A 30 6.67 -7.35 9.50
C GLY A 30 7.29 -8.41 10.42
N ARG A 31 8.57 -8.79 10.21
CA ARG A 31 9.23 -9.85 10.99
C ARG A 31 9.84 -9.35 12.30
N ASN A 32 10.32 -8.12 12.32
CA ASN A 32 11.05 -7.57 13.46
C ASN A 32 10.25 -6.47 14.16
N ARG A 33 9.95 -6.70 15.44
CA ARG A 33 9.29 -5.73 16.33
C ARG A 33 10.21 -4.55 16.62
N THR A 34 9.67 -3.34 16.61
CA THR A 34 10.43 -2.14 17.01
C THR A 34 10.09 -1.66 18.42
N GLY A 35 8.96 -2.10 18.99
CA GLY A 35 8.43 -1.59 20.25
C GLY A 35 7.87 -0.17 20.17
N ARG A 36 7.72 0.40 18.97
CA ARG A 36 7.27 1.78 18.77
C ARG A 36 5.80 1.83 18.34
N ASP A 37 4.99 2.64 19.01
CA ASP A 37 3.64 2.97 18.52
C ASP A 37 3.74 3.70 17.18
N VAL A 38 2.93 3.27 16.21
CA VAL A 38 2.98 3.77 14.83
C VAL A 38 2.74 5.27 14.73
N GLY A 39 1.83 5.83 15.54
CA GLY A 39 1.54 7.26 15.52
C GLY A 39 2.71 8.07 16.07
N SER A 40 3.25 7.67 17.22
CA SER A 40 4.45 8.31 17.80
C SER A 40 5.66 8.24 16.87
N TRP A 41 5.82 7.13 16.15
CA TRP A 41 6.90 6.93 15.21
C TRP A 41 6.74 7.79 13.96
N ALA A 42 5.52 7.93 13.44
CA ALA A 42 5.23 8.79 12.30
C ALA A 42 5.56 10.28 12.59
N ILE A 43 5.25 10.75 13.81
CA ILE A 43 5.61 12.10 14.26
C ILE A 43 7.15 12.26 14.28
N GLU A 44 7.86 11.30 14.85
CA GLU A 44 9.33 11.34 14.91
C GLU A 44 9.95 11.33 13.51
N ILE A 45 9.45 10.50 12.58
CA ILE A 45 9.88 10.45 11.18
C ILE A 45 9.73 11.83 10.50
N GLU A 46 8.59 12.50 10.68
CA GLU A 46 8.36 13.85 10.15
C GLU A 46 9.38 14.85 10.72
N GLN A 47 9.64 14.79 12.04
CA GLN A 47 10.60 15.66 12.72
C GLN A 47 12.05 15.42 12.24
N LEU A 48 12.41 14.17 11.95
CA LEU A 48 13.70 13.78 11.37
C LEU A 48 13.86 14.25 9.91
N GLY A 49 12.75 14.68 9.28
CA GLY A 49 12.75 15.38 8.01
C GLY A 49 12.42 14.50 6.81
N ALA A 50 11.63 13.44 7.00
CA ALA A 50 10.93 12.82 5.87
C ALA A 50 10.00 13.84 5.19
N GLY A 51 9.84 13.70 3.88
CA GLY A 51 8.89 14.49 3.09
C GLY A 51 7.60 13.76 2.78
N GLU A 52 7.57 12.44 2.93
CA GLU A 52 6.40 11.60 2.71
C GLU A 52 6.53 10.30 3.52
N ILE A 53 5.40 9.75 3.95
CA ILE A 53 5.33 8.42 4.58
C ILE A 53 4.55 7.48 3.66
N LEU A 54 5.11 6.29 3.44
CA LEU A 54 4.40 5.14 2.88
C LEU A 54 3.98 4.20 4.02
N LEU A 55 2.69 4.19 4.35
CA LEU A 55 2.14 3.39 5.44
C LEU A 55 1.58 2.07 4.91
N THR A 56 2.15 0.95 5.35
CA THR A 56 1.68 -0.40 5.00
C THR A 56 1.02 -1.07 6.20
N SER A 57 -0.26 -1.44 6.07
CA SER A 57 -0.90 -2.39 6.99
C SER A 57 -0.45 -3.81 6.62
N VAL A 58 0.41 -4.40 7.43
CA VAL A 58 0.91 -5.76 7.20
C VAL A 58 -0.23 -6.77 7.34
N ASP A 59 -1.18 -6.54 8.26
CA ASP A 59 -2.35 -7.39 8.47
C ASP A 59 -3.28 -7.44 7.25
N LYS A 60 -3.36 -6.34 6.49
CA LYS A 60 -4.18 -6.25 5.29
C LYS A 60 -3.43 -6.65 4.04
N GLU A 61 -2.11 -6.66 4.05
CA GLU A 61 -1.36 -6.84 2.81
C GLU A 61 -1.58 -8.23 2.19
N GLY A 62 -1.82 -8.24 0.87
CA GLY A 62 -2.13 -9.46 0.11
C GLY A 62 -3.50 -10.09 0.39
N THR A 63 -4.29 -9.57 1.33
CA THR A 63 -5.61 -10.16 1.70
C THR A 63 -6.69 -9.90 0.64
N GLY A 64 -6.59 -8.78 -0.08
CA GLY A 64 -7.64 -8.31 -0.98
C GLY A 64 -8.90 -7.80 -0.27
N GLU A 65 -8.87 -7.57 1.05
CA GLU A 65 -10.05 -7.19 1.86
C GLU A 65 -10.23 -5.67 2.06
N GLY A 66 -9.42 -4.88 1.37
CA GLY A 66 -9.42 -3.43 1.44
C GLY A 66 -8.45 -2.84 2.46
N LEU A 67 -8.38 -1.51 2.47
CA LEU A 67 -7.43 -0.73 3.26
C LEU A 67 -7.81 -0.70 4.75
N ASP A 68 -6.78 -0.56 5.60
CA ASP A 68 -6.94 -0.40 7.04
C ASP A 68 -7.31 1.05 7.42
N LYS A 69 -8.61 1.36 7.38
CA LYS A 69 -9.10 2.72 7.67
C LYS A 69 -8.81 3.20 9.09
N GLU A 70 -8.71 2.31 10.07
CA GLU A 70 -8.40 2.68 11.46
C GLU A 70 -6.95 3.14 11.57
N LEU A 71 -6.02 2.34 11.04
CA LEU A 71 -4.60 2.69 10.97
C LEU A 71 -4.37 3.99 10.19
N ILE A 72 -5.02 4.14 9.04
CA ILE A 72 -4.90 5.35 8.21
C ILE A 72 -5.32 6.60 8.99
N ARG A 73 -6.46 6.55 9.71
CA ARG A 73 -6.91 7.68 10.54
C ARG A 73 -5.94 7.97 11.69
N LYS A 74 -5.41 6.93 12.35
CA LYS A 74 -4.42 7.08 13.42
C LYS A 74 -3.17 7.83 12.97
N VAL A 75 -2.66 7.54 11.77
CA VAL A 75 -1.44 8.20 11.25
C VAL A 75 -1.74 9.55 10.62
N SER A 76 -2.73 9.64 9.74
CA SER A 76 -3.06 10.89 9.02
C SER A 76 -3.52 12.03 9.94
N SER A 77 -3.95 11.73 11.17
CA SER A 77 -4.35 12.75 12.14
C SER A 77 -3.18 13.39 12.89
N VAL A 78 -1.98 12.80 12.86
CA VAL A 78 -0.84 13.24 13.68
C VAL A 78 0.35 13.78 12.88
N ILE A 79 0.36 13.61 11.55
CA ILE A 79 1.42 14.11 10.67
C ILE A 79 0.93 15.23 9.75
N ASN A 80 1.85 16.07 9.26
CA ASN A 80 1.54 17.14 8.31
C ASN A 80 2.20 16.97 6.93
N ILE A 81 2.98 15.91 6.74
CA ILE A 81 3.56 15.53 5.45
C ILE A 81 2.62 14.58 4.67
N PRO A 82 2.76 14.51 3.33
CA PRO A 82 2.08 13.53 2.50
C PRO A 82 2.09 12.10 3.06
N LEU A 83 0.94 11.45 2.96
CA LEU A 83 0.73 10.07 3.40
C LEU A 83 0.22 9.24 2.23
N VAL A 84 1.04 8.27 1.80
CA VAL A 84 0.64 7.23 0.86
C VAL A 84 0.30 5.97 1.65
N VAL A 85 -0.84 5.35 1.35
CA VAL A 85 -1.32 4.16 2.08
C VAL A 85 -1.23 2.92 1.20
N HIS A 86 -0.91 1.79 1.81
CA HIS A 86 -0.64 0.52 1.15
C HIS A 86 -1.15 -0.65 2.02
N GLY A 87 -1.49 -1.77 1.38
CA GLY A 87 -1.96 -2.98 2.05
C GLY A 87 -3.44 -3.28 1.83
N GLY A 88 -3.74 -4.32 1.04
CA GLY A 88 -5.07 -4.97 1.04
C GLY A 88 -6.06 -4.60 -0.08
N THR A 89 -5.73 -3.68 -0.99
CA THR A 89 -6.62 -3.33 -2.11
C THR A 89 -6.82 -4.50 -3.09
N GLY A 90 -7.96 -5.17 -2.99
CA GLY A 90 -8.41 -6.22 -3.93
C GLY A 90 -9.37 -5.79 -5.05
N GLN A 91 -9.91 -4.57 -5.04
CA GLN A 91 -10.81 -4.02 -6.08
C GLN A 91 -10.82 -2.47 -5.99
N PRO A 92 -11.19 -1.73 -7.06
CA PRO A 92 -11.23 -0.26 -7.06
C PRO A 92 -12.02 0.34 -5.90
N GLU A 93 -13.13 -0.30 -5.54
CA GLU A 93 -14.05 0.17 -4.52
C GLU A 93 -13.37 0.29 -3.15
N HIS A 94 -12.31 -0.48 -2.90
CA HIS A 94 -11.54 -0.41 -1.66
C HIS A 94 -10.80 0.91 -1.47
N VAL A 95 -10.58 1.68 -2.54
CA VAL A 95 -9.94 3.00 -2.43
C VAL A 95 -10.95 4.13 -2.35
N PHE A 96 -12.23 3.86 -2.64
CA PHE A 96 -13.25 4.90 -2.69
C PHE A 96 -13.55 5.47 -1.30
N GLY A 97 -13.55 6.79 -1.19
CA GLY A 97 -13.95 7.50 0.02
C GLY A 97 -12.90 7.53 1.13
N VAL A 98 -11.74 6.89 0.95
CA VAL A 98 -10.63 6.94 1.90
C VAL A 98 -10.14 8.38 2.07
N GLU A 99 -10.13 9.15 0.98
CA GLU A 99 -9.78 10.56 0.94
C GLU A 99 -10.79 11.46 1.68
N LYS A 100 -12.04 11.00 1.85
CA LYS A 100 -13.07 11.73 2.59
C LYS A 100 -12.97 11.49 4.09
N GLU A 101 -12.47 10.32 4.47
CA GLU A 101 -12.38 9.87 5.87
C GLU A 101 -11.01 10.18 6.50
N SER A 102 -10.00 10.52 5.70
CA SER A 102 -8.63 10.71 6.16
C SER A 102 -7.80 11.58 5.22
N LYS A 103 -6.78 12.27 5.77
CA LYS A 103 -5.84 13.09 5.00
C LYS A 103 -4.77 12.19 4.38
N ILE A 104 -5.07 11.63 3.22
CA ILE A 104 -4.11 10.87 2.41
C ILE A 104 -3.74 11.63 1.14
N SER A 105 -2.53 11.40 0.64
CA SER A 105 -2.01 11.97 -0.60
C SER A 105 -2.02 10.97 -1.74
N GLY A 106 -2.09 9.67 -1.44
CA GLY A 106 -2.17 8.63 -2.46
C GLY A 106 -2.43 7.24 -1.89
N VAL A 107 -2.70 6.30 -2.79
CA VAL A 107 -2.84 4.87 -2.49
C VAL A 107 -1.88 4.10 -3.39
N ALA A 108 -1.02 3.27 -2.80
CA ALA A 108 -0.18 2.34 -3.53
C ALA A 108 -0.96 1.03 -3.77
N ILE A 109 -0.94 0.54 -5.01
CA ILE A 109 -1.68 -0.65 -5.45
C ILE A 109 -0.74 -1.53 -6.27
N ALA A 110 -0.60 -2.80 -5.88
CA ALA A 110 0.21 -3.77 -6.62
C ALA A 110 -0.67 -4.90 -7.20
N SER A 111 -1.31 -5.67 -6.32
CA SER A 111 -1.98 -6.93 -6.69
C SER A 111 -3.01 -6.80 -7.82
N LEU A 112 -3.81 -5.74 -7.86
CA LEU A 112 -4.79 -5.52 -8.93
C LEU A 112 -4.15 -5.53 -10.32
N LEU A 113 -3.01 -4.86 -10.44
CA LEU A 113 -2.29 -4.67 -11.69
C LEU A 113 -1.45 -5.91 -12.03
N HIS A 114 -0.74 -6.47 -11.04
CA HIS A 114 0.11 -7.64 -11.23
C HIS A 114 -0.70 -8.86 -11.68
N TYR A 115 -1.83 -9.17 -11.03
CA TYR A 115 -2.63 -10.32 -11.43
C TYR A 115 -3.35 -10.11 -12.76
N HIS A 116 -3.66 -8.87 -13.14
CA HIS A 116 -4.16 -8.59 -14.48
C HIS A 116 -3.10 -8.86 -15.52
N PHE A 117 -1.88 -8.36 -15.30
CA PHE A 117 -0.75 -8.57 -16.19
C PHE A 117 -0.44 -10.06 -16.35
N ILE A 118 -0.38 -10.83 -15.26
CA ILE A 118 -0.17 -12.28 -15.30
C ILE A 118 -1.29 -12.98 -16.06
N LYS A 119 -2.55 -12.58 -15.88
CA LYS A 119 -3.69 -13.17 -16.59
C LYS A 119 -3.61 -12.96 -18.10
N THR A 120 -3.05 -11.83 -18.55
CA THR A 120 -2.96 -11.46 -19.97
C THR A 120 -1.62 -11.80 -20.63
N ASN A 121 -0.55 -11.99 -19.86
CA ASN A 121 0.82 -12.19 -20.34
C ASN A 121 1.49 -13.43 -19.72
N ARG A 122 0.73 -14.51 -19.48
CA ARG A 122 1.26 -15.72 -18.87
C ARG A 122 2.19 -16.45 -19.84
N HIS A 123 3.49 -16.24 -19.70
CA HIS A 123 4.55 -16.98 -20.38
C HIS A 123 5.46 -17.62 -19.34
N VAL A 124 5.64 -18.93 -19.40
CA VAL A 124 6.43 -19.70 -18.42
C VAL A 124 7.66 -20.37 -19.02
N ASP A 125 7.80 -20.34 -20.34
CA ASP A 125 8.91 -20.93 -21.07
C ASP A 125 10.02 -19.90 -21.24
N GLY A 126 11.29 -20.35 -21.18
CA GLY A 126 12.46 -19.51 -21.43
C GLY A 126 12.97 -18.73 -20.21
N PHE A 127 12.37 -18.94 -19.04
CA PHE A 127 12.74 -18.29 -17.77
C PHE A 127 13.32 -19.27 -16.74
N GLU A 128 13.64 -20.50 -17.14
CA GLU A 128 14.11 -21.57 -16.24
C GLU A 128 15.41 -21.22 -15.52
N ALA A 129 16.23 -20.35 -16.13
CA ALA A 129 17.47 -19.84 -15.53
C ALA A 129 17.28 -18.57 -14.70
N GLU A 130 16.13 -17.89 -14.78
CA GLU A 130 15.89 -16.56 -14.19
C GLU A 130 15.24 -16.61 -12.80
N GLY A 131 14.81 -17.78 -12.34
CA GLY A 131 14.39 -18.00 -10.95
C GLY A 131 13.11 -18.83 -10.81
N ASN A 132 12.35 -18.53 -9.75
CA ASN A 132 11.19 -19.32 -9.36
C ASN A 132 9.94 -18.94 -10.18
N ILE A 133 9.54 -19.83 -11.09
CA ILE A 133 8.32 -19.71 -11.90
C ILE A 133 7.17 -20.59 -11.40
N GLU A 134 7.27 -21.20 -10.21
CA GLU A 134 6.26 -22.12 -9.67
C GLU A 134 4.89 -21.48 -9.52
N PHE A 135 4.82 -20.21 -9.10
CA PHE A 135 3.56 -19.47 -9.04
C PHE A 135 2.92 -19.32 -10.44
N LEU A 136 3.74 -19.02 -11.45
CA LEU A 136 3.30 -18.91 -12.83
C LEU A 136 2.95 -20.26 -13.45
N LYS A 137 3.51 -21.38 -12.96
CA LYS A 137 3.10 -22.72 -13.38
C LYS A 137 1.82 -23.20 -12.68
N SER A 138 1.61 -22.81 -11.43
CA SER A 138 0.53 -23.38 -10.60
C SER A 138 -0.89 -22.97 -11.00
N ASN A 139 -1.04 -22.02 -11.94
CA ASN A 139 -2.32 -21.43 -12.34
C ASN A 139 -3.19 -20.92 -11.19
N ARG A 140 -2.57 -20.59 -10.06
CA ARG A 140 -3.29 -20.10 -8.87
C ARG A 140 -3.75 -18.67 -9.12
N LEU A 141 -5.00 -18.40 -8.76
CA LEU A 141 -5.60 -17.08 -8.74
C LEU A 141 -6.07 -16.78 -7.32
N PHE A 142 -5.95 -15.52 -6.89
CA PHE A 142 -6.43 -15.08 -5.59
C PHE A 142 -7.88 -14.66 -5.70
N SER A 143 -8.77 -15.38 -5.01
CA SER A 143 -10.22 -15.20 -5.14
C SER A 143 -10.75 -13.85 -4.67
N LYS A 144 -10.02 -13.19 -3.77
CA LYS A 144 -10.39 -11.87 -3.20
C LYS A 144 -9.85 -10.69 -4.02
N ILE A 145 -9.19 -10.96 -5.15
CA ILE A 145 -8.56 -9.93 -5.96
C ILE A 145 -9.23 -9.95 -7.34
N ASN A 146 -9.85 -8.82 -7.68
CA ASN A 146 -10.51 -8.57 -8.96
C ASN A 146 -9.51 -7.86 -9.89
N PRO A 147 -8.72 -8.60 -10.69
CA PRO A 147 -7.58 -8.01 -11.38
C PRO A 147 -8.05 -7.10 -12.52
N MET A 148 -7.38 -5.96 -12.69
CA MET A 148 -7.75 -4.99 -13.72
C MET A 148 -6.53 -4.29 -14.33
N SER A 149 -6.72 -3.73 -15.52
CA SER A 149 -5.71 -2.92 -16.19
C SER A 149 -5.58 -1.54 -15.54
N LEU A 150 -4.45 -0.86 -15.76
CA LEU A 150 -4.29 0.53 -15.32
C LEU A 150 -5.33 1.49 -15.96
N PRO A 151 -5.64 1.41 -17.27
CA PRO A 151 -6.73 2.18 -17.85
C PRO A 151 -8.10 1.94 -17.19
N ASP A 152 -8.45 0.69 -16.92
CA ASP A 152 -9.73 0.37 -16.26
C ASP A 152 -9.80 0.94 -14.85
N LEU A 153 -8.67 0.89 -14.11
CA LEU A 153 -8.59 1.47 -12.77
C LEU A 153 -8.78 2.99 -12.82
N LYS A 154 -8.10 3.67 -13.74
CA LYS A 154 -8.26 5.11 -13.95
C LYS A 154 -9.71 5.48 -14.29
N ASN A 155 -10.37 4.71 -15.15
CA ASN A 155 -11.78 4.92 -15.50
C ASN A 155 -12.70 4.73 -14.28
N ALA A 156 -12.48 3.69 -13.48
CA ALA A 156 -13.25 3.45 -12.26
C ALA A 156 -13.09 4.60 -11.24
N LEU A 157 -11.85 5.07 -11.03
CA LEU A 157 -11.56 6.22 -10.16
C LEU A 157 -12.22 7.50 -10.67
N SER A 158 -12.12 7.77 -11.98
CA SER A 158 -12.76 8.93 -12.61
C SER A 158 -14.28 8.88 -12.47
N ALA A 159 -14.90 7.71 -12.66
CA ALA A 159 -16.35 7.52 -12.47
C ALA A 159 -16.77 7.77 -11.01
N ALA A 160 -15.90 7.44 -10.05
CA ALA A 160 -16.06 7.74 -8.63
C ALA A 160 -15.72 9.21 -8.25
N LYS A 161 -15.38 10.06 -9.23
CA LYS A 161 -14.95 11.46 -9.05
C LYS A 161 -13.66 11.60 -8.22
N ILE A 162 -12.81 10.58 -8.22
CA ILE A 162 -11.48 10.62 -7.61
C ILE A 162 -10.50 11.11 -8.66
N ASN A 163 -9.79 12.20 -8.34
CA ASN A 163 -8.83 12.78 -9.27
C ASN A 163 -7.65 11.82 -9.47
N CYS A 164 -7.45 11.38 -10.70
CA CYS A 164 -6.29 10.62 -11.12
C CYS A 164 -5.82 11.14 -12.46
N ARG A 165 -4.51 11.11 -12.72
CA ARG A 165 -3.96 11.53 -14.01
C ARG A 165 -4.33 10.50 -15.08
N ILE A 166 -5.13 10.88 -16.06
CA ILE A 166 -5.67 9.95 -17.07
C ILE A 166 -4.67 9.76 -18.22
N ASP A 167 -3.84 10.78 -18.43
CA ASP A 167 -2.91 11.03 -19.54
C ASP A 167 -1.45 10.67 -19.23
#